data_AF-A0A8C6KIV9-F1
#
_entry.id   AF-A0A8C6KIV9-F1
#
_cell.length_a   1.000
_cell.length_b   1.000
_cell.length_c   1.000
_cell.angle_alpha   90.00
_cell.angle_beta   90.00
_cell.angle_gamma   90.00
#
_symmetry.space_group_name_H-M   'P 1'
#
loop_
_entity.id
_entity.type
_entity.pdbx_description
1 polymer ?
#
loop_
_entity_poly.entity_id
_entity_poly.type
_entity_poly.pdbx_seq_one_letter_code
_entity_poly.pdbx_strand_id
1 'polypeptide(L)'
;MPFGNTHNKFKLNYSAEQEYPDLSQHNNHMAKYYALKNMTEEEQQQLIDDHFLFDKPVSPLLLASGMARDWPDARGIWHNDNKTFLVWVNEEDHLRVISMQKGGNMREVFNRFCTGLTKIEDLFKDRGHEFMWNEHLGYVLTCPSNLGTGLRAGVHVKLPHLSKHEKFGEILKRLRLQKRGTGGVDTAAVGGVFDISNADRLGFSEVELVQMVVDGVNLLVNMEKRLESGDGIDDLMPEQK
;
A
#
# COMPACT_ATOMS: atom_id res chain seq x y z
N MET A 1 3.67 7.01 -20.62
CA MET A 1 2.22 7.05 -20.36
C MET A 1 1.94 8.30 -19.52
N PRO A 2 1.02 9.22 -19.86
CA PRO A 2 0.75 10.35 -18.98
C PRO A 2 0.03 9.91 -17.71
N PHE A 3 0.41 10.50 -16.56
CA PHE A 3 -0.33 10.41 -15.29
C PHE A 3 -1.82 10.67 -15.51
N GLY A 4 -2.69 10.02 -14.74
CA GLY A 4 -4.14 10.02 -14.89
C GLY A 4 -4.78 11.41 -15.02
N ASN A 5 -4.73 12.00 -16.22
CA ASN A 5 -5.68 12.98 -16.73
C ASN A 5 -5.62 13.29 -18.23
N THR A 6 -4.85 12.54 -19.03
CA THR A 6 -4.83 12.74 -20.50
C THR A 6 -4.93 11.44 -21.32
N HIS A 7 -5.37 10.35 -20.69
CA HIS A 7 -5.46 9.02 -21.30
C HIS A 7 -6.64 8.82 -22.29
N ASN A 8 -7.09 9.86 -22.97
CA ASN A 8 -8.09 9.75 -24.03
C ASN A 8 -7.51 9.86 -25.46
N LYS A 9 -6.25 10.30 -25.64
CA LYS A 9 -5.66 10.42 -26.99
C LYS A 9 -4.88 9.19 -27.47
N PHE A 10 -4.37 8.34 -26.57
CA PHE A 10 -3.58 7.15 -26.94
C PHE A 10 -4.37 5.84 -26.98
N LYS A 11 -5.56 5.77 -26.36
CA LYS A 11 -6.51 4.63 -26.47
C LYS A 11 -6.95 4.33 -27.91
N LEU A 12 -6.65 5.20 -28.88
CA LEU A 12 -7.05 5.07 -30.29
C LEU A 12 -5.95 4.47 -31.19
N ASN A 13 -4.75 4.20 -30.68
CA ASN A 13 -3.59 3.81 -31.51
C ASN A 13 -3.25 2.31 -31.46
N TYR A 14 -3.87 1.54 -30.57
CA TYR A 14 -3.63 0.10 -30.42
C TYR A 14 -4.96 -0.64 -30.41
N SER A 15 -5.02 -1.81 -31.06
CA SER A 15 -6.19 -2.69 -30.93
C SER A 15 -6.21 -3.33 -29.54
N ALA A 16 -7.39 -3.76 -29.08
CA ALA A 16 -7.52 -4.45 -27.79
C ALA A 16 -6.62 -5.69 -27.71
N GLU A 17 -6.36 -6.39 -28.83
CA GLU A 17 -5.43 -7.52 -28.86
C GLU A 17 -3.96 -7.11 -28.72
N GLN A 18 -3.59 -5.89 -29.08
CA GLN A 18 -2.21 -5.36 -28.93
C GLN A 18 -1.94 -4.85 -27.51
N GLU A 19 -2.97 -4.34 -26.84
CA GLU A 19 -2.89 -3.80 -25.48
C GLU A 19 -3.04 -4.90 -24.41
N TYR A 20 -3.77 -5.99 -24.72
CA TYR A 20 -4.01 -7.13 -23.83
C TYR A 20 -3.66 -8.44 -24.55
N PRO A 21 -2.40 -8.90 -24.50
CA PRO A 21 -2.03 -10.17 -25.13
C PRO A 21 -2.82 -11.33 -24.49
N ASP A 22 -3.13 -12.35 -25.30
CA ASP A 22 -3.85 -13.55 -24.87
C ASP A 22 -3.04 -14.32 -23.81
N LEU A 23 -3.34 -14.04 -22.54
CA LEU A 23 -2.69 -14.65 -21.38
C LEU A 23 -2.98 -16.16 -21.27
N SER A 24 -3.97 -16.70 -22.02
CA SER A 24 -4.23 -18.14 -22.04
C SER A 24 -3.14 -18.94 -22.74
N GLN A 25 -2.30 -18.30 -23.56
CA GLN A 25 -1.12 -18.92 -24.17
C GLN A 25 0.09 -18.95 -23.24
N HIS A 26 0.06 -18.18 -22.14
CA HIS A 26 1.05 -18.27 -21.08
C HIS A 26 0.60 -19.29 -20.03
N ASN A 27 1.11 -20.52 -20.18
CA ASN A 27 0.91 -21.60 -19.22
C ASN A 27 1.60 -21.27 -17.90
N ASN A 28 0.92 -20.54 -17.02
CA ASN A 28 1.35 -20.32 -15.64
C ASN A 28 0.14 -20.41 -14.71
N HIS A 29 -0.15 -21.62 -14.25
CA HIS A 29 -1.22 -21.93 -13.29
C HIS A 29 -0.97 -21.37 -11.86
N MET A 30 -0.38 -20.18 -11.68
CA MET A 30 0.16 -19.74 -10.36
C MET A 30 -0.16 -18.29 -9.93
N ALA A 31 -1.05 -17.58 -10.64
CA ALA A 31 -1.58 -16.28 -10.22
C ALA A 31 -2.84 -15.91 -11.01
N LYS A 32 -3.71 -15.07 -10.43
CA LYS A 32 -4.99 -14.66 -11.05
C LYS A 32 -5.10 -13.15 -11.20
N TYR A 33 -5.65 -12.71 -12.33
CA TYR A 33 -6.04 -11.32 -12.57
C TYR A 33 -7.56 -11.23 -12.68
N TYR A 34 -8.14 -10.28 -11.96
CA TYR A 34 -9.57 -10.02 -11.88
C TYR A 34 -9.84 -8.63 -12.43
N ALA A 35 -10.34 -8.55 -13.66
CA ALA A 35 -10.82 -7.29 -14.23
C ALA A 35 -12.14 -6.90 -13.57
N LEU A 36 -12.23 -5.68 -13.01
CA LEU A 36 -13.42 -5.24 -12.26
C LEU A 36 -14.69 -5.25 -13.12
N LYS A 37 -14.57 -5.02 -14.43
CA LYS A 37 -15.70 -4.97 -15.38
C LYS A 37 -16.48 -6.28 -15.50
N ASN A 38 -15.81 -7.42 -15.37
CA ASN A 38 -16.39 -8.75 -15.63
C ASN A 38 -16.29 -9.67 -14.40
N MET A 39 -16.00 -9.12 -13.23
CA MET A 39 -15.88 -9.87 -11.97
C MET A 39 -17.24 -10.43 -11.57
N THR A 40 -17.29 -11.70 -11.16
CA THR A 40 -18.53 -12.30 -10.65
C THR A 40 -18.83 -11.83 -9.22
N GLU A 41 -20.07 -11.94 -8.76
CA GLU A 41 -20.44 -11.63 -7.38
C GLU A 41 -19.67 -12.50 -6.37
N GLU A 42 -19.41 -13.77 -6.70
CA GLU A 42 -18.64 -14.69 -5.88
C GLU A 42 -17.17 -14.27 -5.76
N GLU A 43 -16.54 -13.89 -6.88
CA GLU A 43 -15.16 -13.37 -6.90
C GLU A 43 -15.06 -12.04 -6.14
N GLN A 44 -16.05 -11.16 -6.33
CA GLN A 44 -16.13 -9.89 -5.62
C GLN A 44 -16.21 -10.09 -4.12
N GLN A 45 -17.13 -10.95 -3.65
CA GLN A 45 -17.29 -11.25 -2.23
C GLN A 45 -16.01 -11.88 -1.65
N GLN A 46 -15.38 -12.80 -2.39
CA GLN A 46 -14.11 -13.40 -1.97
C GLN A 46 -13.00 -12.35 -1.79
N LEU A 47 -12.87 -11.39 -2.73
CA LEU A 47 -11.88 -10.31 -2.63
C LEU A 47 -12.21 -9.31 -1.52
N ILE A 48 -13.49 -9.10 -1.18
CA ILE A 48 -13.90 -8.31 0.00
C ILE A 48 -13.44 -9.01 1.27
N ASP A 49 -13.72 -10.32 1.39
CA ASP A 49 -13.39 -11.11 2.58
C ASP A 49 -11.87 -11.22 2.80
N ASP A 50 -11.09 -11.24 1.72
CA ASP A 50 -9.63 -11.21 1.76
C ASP A 50 -9.04 -9.80 2.03
N HIS A 51 -9.88 -8.77 2.02
CA HIS A 51 -9.50 -7.35 2.05
C HIS A 51 -8.61 -6.91 0.87
N PHE A 52 -8.85 -7.48 -0.32
CA PHE A 52 -8.11 -7.20 -1.55
C PHE A 52 -8.86 -6.31 -2.52
N LEU A 53 -10.19 -6.27 -2.44
CA LEU A 53 -11.02 -5.45 -3.32
C LEU A 53 -10.80 -3.96 -3.05
N PHE A 54 -10.80 -3.18 -4.13
CA PHE A 54 -10.95 -1.73 -4.08
C PHE A 54 -12.17 -1.33 -4.93
N ASP A 55 -12.89 -0.32 -4.46
CA ASP A 55 -14.12 0.16 -5.09
C ASP A 55 -13.93 1.53 -5.73
N LYS A 56 -14.98 2.01 -6.41
CA LYS A 56 -14.97 3.34 -7.00
C LYS A 56 -14.65 4.37 -5.91
N PRO A 57 -13.64 5.24 -6.11
CA PRO A 57 -13.28 6.22 -5.10
C PRO A 57 -14.45 7.17 -4.83
N VAL A 58 -14.75 7.38 -3.55
CA VAL A 58 -15.82 8.28 -3.08
C VAL A 58 -15.27 9.58 -2.49
N SER A 59 -13.95 9.66 -2.27
CA SER A 59 -13.31 10.85 -1.72
C SER A 59 -13.46 12.04 -2.68
N PRO A 60 -13.90 13.22 -2.19
CA PRO A 60 -14.04 14.40 -3.03
C PRO A 60 -12.69 14.87 -3.60
N LEU A 61 -11.57 14.59 -2.92
CA LEU A 61 -10.23 14.93 -3.41
C LEU A 61 -9.89 14.13 -4.68
N LEU A 62 -10.28 12.86 -4.71
CA LEU A 62 -10.07 11.97 -5.86
C LEU A 62 -11.08 12.28 -6.97
N LEU A 63 -12.36 12.47 -6.62
CA LEU A 63 -13.39 12.80 -7.61
C LEU A 63 -13.13 14.13 -8.31
N ALA A 64 -12.69 15.16 -7.56
CA ALA A 64 -12.40 16.48 -8.11
C ALA A 64 -11.17 16.51 -9.03
N SER A 65 -10.24 15.55 -8.90
CA SER A 65 -9.10 15.42 -9.82
C SER A 65 -9.47 14.69 -11.12
N GLY A 66 -10.64 14.05 -11.18
CA GLY A 66 -11.12 13.34 -12.36
C GLY A 66 -10.55 11.93 -12.54
N MET A 67 -9.92 11.34 -11.52
CA MET A 67 -9.34 9.98 -11.63
C MET A 67 -10.40 8.85 -11.67
N ALA A 68 -11.63 9.12 -11.23
CA ALA A 68 -12.73 8.16 -11.22
C ALA A 68 -13.48 8.03 -12.56
N ARG A 69 -13.00 8.70 -13.63
CA ARG A 69 -13.64 8.66 -14.94
C ARG A 69 -13.67 7.24 -15.50
N ASP A 70 -14.74 6.94 -16.23
CA ASP A 70 -14.92 5.69 -16.98
C ASP A 70 -14.90 4.42 -16.11
N TRP A 71 -15.11 4.53 -14.79
CA TRP A 71 -15.14 3.38 -13.88
C TRP A 71 -16.18 2.33 -14.32
N PRO A 72 -15.88 1.01 -14.32
CA PRO A 72 -14.63 0.34 -13.90
C PRO A 72 -13.66 0.01 -15.06
N ASP A 73 -13.73 0.69 -16.21
CA ASP A 73 -12.95 0.36 -17.42
C ASP A 73 -11.44 0.32 -17.15
N ALA A 74 -10.78 -0.75 -17.61
CA ALA A 74 -9.35 -1.02 -17.44
C ALA A 74 -8.83 -1.07 -15.98
N ARG A 75 -9.70 -1.30 -14.99
CA ARG A 75 -9.31 -1.52 -13.59
C ARG A 75 -9.31 -3.00 -13.25
N GLY A 76 -8.39 -3.40 -12.38
CA GLY A 76 -8.35 -4.77 -11.92
C GLY A 76 -7.38 -5.03 -10.80
N ILE A 77 -7.43 -6.27 -10.34
CA ILE A 77 -6.67 -6.77 -9.20
C ILE A 77 -5.92 -8.01 -9.64
N TRP A 78 -4.62 -8.04 -9.40
CA TRP A 78 -3.82 -9.25 -9.50
C TRP A 78 -3.38 -9.69 -8.11
N HIS A 79 -3.42 -10.98 -7.78
CA HIS A 79 -2.74 -11.48 -6.59
C HIS A 79 -2.12 -12.86 -6.83
N ASN A 80 -1.11 -13.18 -6.03
CA ASN A 80 -0.54 -14.53 -6.02
C ASN A 80 -1.45 -15.52 -5.28
N ASP A 81 -1.28 -16.82 -5.55
CA ASP A 81 -2.12 -17.88 -4.93
C ASP A 81 -2.04 -17.88 -3.40
N ASN A 82 -0.87 -17.55 -2.85
CA ASN A 82 -0.64 -17.47 -1.41
C ASN A 82 -1.32 -16.26 -0.74
N LYS A 83 -1.99 -15.36 -1.49
CA LYS A 83 -2.67 -14.17 -0.95
C LYS A 83 -1.74 -13.29 -0.09
N THR A 84 -0.50 -13.12 -0.54
CA THR A 84 0.57 -12.39 0.18
C THR A 84 1.28 -11.33 -0.66
N PHE A 85 0.99 -11.28 -1.97
CA PHE A 85 1.46 -10.26 -2.90
C PHE A 85 0.31 -9.91 -3.86
N LEU A 86 0.00 -8.63 -3.96
CA LEU A 86 -1.20 -8.07 -4.60
C LEU A 86 -0.79 -6.83 -5.40
N VAL A 87 -1.41 -6.65 -6.56
CA VAL A 87 -1.21 -5.46 -7.40
C VAL A 87 -2.58 -4.93 -7.80
N TRP A 88 -2.87 -3.68 -7.45
CA TRP A 88 -4.01 -2.94 -8.00
C TRP A 88 -3.58 -2.19 -9.25
N VAL A 89 -4.42 -2.24 -10.28
CA VAL A 89 -4.17 -1.64 -11.59
C VAL A 89 -5.18 -0.53 -11.85
N ASN A 90 -4.67 0.67 -12.20
CA ASN A 90 -5.44 1.86 -12.61
C ASN A 90 -6.45 2.39 -11.58
N GLU A 91 -6.08 2.34 -10.31
CA GLU A 91 -6.86 2.93 -9.21
C GLU A 91 -6.46 4.41 -9.03
N GLU A 92 -5.81 4.81 -7.94
CA GLU A 92 -5.26 6.16 -7.71
C GLU A 92 -4.00 6.43 -8.54
N ASP A 93 -3.23 5.38 -8.82
CA ASP A 93 -2.00 5.37 -9.61
C ASP A 93 -2.01 4.20 -10.61
N HIS A 94 -1.06 4.15 -11.54
CA HIS A 94 -0.99 3.07 -12.53
C HIS A 94 -0.90 1.70 -11.88
N LEU A 95 -0.03 1.56 -10.87
CA LEU A 95 0.16 0.33 -10.12
C LEU A 95 0.30 0.65 -8.64
N ARG A 96 -0.40 -0.12 -7.82
CA ARG A 96 -0.17 -0.17 -6.37
C ARG A 96 0.23 -1.58 -6.00
N VAL A 97 1.51 -1.74 -5.65
CA VAL A 97 2.10 -3.04 -5.31
C VAL A 97 2.09 -3.22 -3.79
N ILE A 98 1.55 -4.34 -3.34
CA ILE A 98 1.29 -4.62 -1.93
C ILE A 98 1.86 -5.99 -1.59
N SER A 99 2.66 -6.06 -0.54
CA SER A 99 3.10 -7.30 0.10
C SER A 99 2.56 -7.31 1.52
N MET A 100 1.91 -8.39 1.93
CA MET A 100 1.30 -8.49 3.25
C MET A 100 1.28 -9.94 3.75
N GLN A 101 1.15 -10.12 5.06
CA GLN A 101 0.88 -11.41 5.68
C GLN A 101 0.27 -11.23 7.07
N LYS A 102 -0.30 -12.29 7.63
CA LYS A 102 -0.68 -12.33 9.06
C LYS A 102 0.58 -12.50 9.92
N GLY A 103 0.52 -12.00 11.16
CA GLY A 103 1.67 -12.00 12.08
C GLY A 103 2.61 -10.80 11.88
N GLY A 104 3.78 -10.85 12.52
CA GLY A 104 4.70 -9.70 12.63
C GLY A 104 6.02 -9.82 11.88
N ASN A 105 6.17 -10.77 10.94
CA ASN A 105 7.43 -10.98 10.22
C ASN A 105 7.63 -9.94 9.09
N MET A 106 7.86 -8.69 9.46
CA MET A 106 8.04 -7.57 8.52
C MET A 106 9.19 -7.80 7.53
N ARG A 107 10.26 -8.48 7.95
CA ARG A 107 11.40 -8.82 7.08
C ARG A 107 10.97 -9.68 5.89
N GLU A 108 10.15 -10.70 6.13
CA GLU A 108 9.66 -11.59 5.08
C GLU A 108 8.73 -10.85 4.11
N VAL A 109 7.83 -10.02 4.65
CA VAL A 109 6.96 -9.14 3.84
C VAL A 109 7.78 -8.25 2.92
N PHE A 110 8.80 -7.58 3.48
CA PHE A 110 9.63 -6.64 2.74
C PHE A 110 10.53 -7.34 1.71
N ASN A 111 11.12 -8.50 2.04
CA ASN A 111 11.89 -9.28 1.08
C ASN A 111 11.04 -9.70 -0.14
N ARG A 112 9.79 -10.13 0.10
CA ARG A 112 8.83 -10.45 -0.96
C ARG A 112 8.45 -9.22 -1.77
N PHE A 113 8.25 -8.08 -1.11
CA PHE A 113 7.97 -6.80 -1.77
C PHE A 113 9.08 -6.39 -2.73
N CYS A 114 10.34 -6.36 -2.27
CA CYS A 114 11.49 -6.01 -3.10
C CYS A 114 11.65 -6.99 -4.27
N THR A 115 11.61 -8.30 -4.00
CA THR A 115 11.75 -9.32 -5.06
C THR A 115 10.64 -9.21 -6.11
N GLY A 116 9.40 -8.97 -5.67
CA GLY A 116 8.26 -8.81 -6.57
C GLY A 116 8.37 -7.56 -7.44
N LEU A 117 8.73 -6.42 -6.85
CA LEU A 117 8.93 -5.17 -7.58
C LEU A 117 10.05 -5.26 -8.61
N THR A 118 11.21 -5.81 -8.24
CA THR A 118 12.33 -6.00 -9.19
C THR A 118 11.90 -6.86 -10.38
N LYS A 119 11.20 -7.97 -10.13
CA LYS A 119 10.68 -8.82 -11.22
C LYS A 119 9.68 -8.11 -12.12
N ILE A 120 8.79 -7.29 -11.55
CA ILE A 120 7.84 -6.49 -12.34
C ILE A 120 8.60 -5.47 -13.21
N GLU A 121 9.59 -4.80 -12.63
CA GLU A 121 10.41 -3.82 -13.34
C GLU A 121 11.19 -4.45 -14.49
N ASP A 122 11.85 -5.59 -14.25
CA ASP A 122 12.60 -6.33 -15.27
C ASP A 122 11.69 -6.73 -16.44
N LEU A 123 10.49 -7.25 -16.15
CA LEU A 123 9.50 -7.61 -17.17
C LEU A 123 9.01 -6.41 -17.99
N PHE A 124 8.93 -5.21 -17.38
CA PHE A 124 8.61 -3.99 -18.13
C PHE A 124 9.76 -3.53 -19.00
N LYS A 125 11.00 -3.58 -18.48
CA LYS A 125 12.21 -3.23 -19.24
C LYS A 125 12.38 -4.12 -20.47
N ASP A 126 12.14 -5.42 -20.34
CA ASP A 126 12.17 -6.38 -21.45
C ASP A 126 11.16 -6.04 -22.57
N ARG A 127 10.10 -5.28 -22.23
CA ARG A 127 9.08 -4.78 -23.17
C ARG A 127 9.28 -3.32 -23.59
N GLY A 128 10.42 -2.72 -23.25
CA GLY A 128 10.75 -1.33 -23.59
C GLY A 128 10.00 -0.28 -22.76
N HIS A 129 9.60 -0.64 -21.54
CA HIS A 129 8.94 0.26 -20.59
C HIS A 129 9.76 0.39 -19.30
N GLU A 130 9.69 1.56 -18.67
CA GLU A 130 10.38 1.85 -17.41
C GLU A 130 9.42 2.51 -16.41
N PHE A 131 9.76 2.40 -15.12
CA PHE A 131 9.08 3.19 -14.10
C PHE A 131 9.46 4.67 -14.21
N MET A 132 8.53 5.53 -13.82
CA MET A 132 8.78 6.96 -13.78
C MET A 132 9.61 7.29 -12.54
N TRP A 133 10.85 7.67 -12.76
CA TRP A 133 11.79 7.95 -11.69
C TRP A 133 12.78 9.06 -12.09
N ASN A 134 13.20 9.88 -11.14
CA ASN A 134 14.38 10.74 -11.31
C ASN A 134 15.09 10.96 -9.97
N GLU A 135 16.33 11.44 -10.02
CA GLU A 135 17.19 11.61 -8.84
C GLU A 135 16.60 12.55 -7.78
N HIS A 136 15.86 13.59 -8.19
CA HIS A 136 15.32 14.57 -7.25
C HIS A 136 14.05 14.10 -6.55
N LEU A 137 13.14 13.47 -7.29
CA LEU A 137 11.80 13.10 -6.81
C LEU A 137 11.65 11.63 -6.45
N GLY A 138 12.63 10.79 -6.76
CA GLY A 138 12.46 9.33 -6.71
C GLY A 138 11.39 8.86 -7.68
N TYR A 139 10.59 7.86 -7.26
CA TYR A 139 9.43 7.40 -8.01
C TYR A 139 8.36 8.48 -8.07
N VAL A 140 7.91 8.76 -9.29
CA VAL A 140 6.90 9.80 -9.53
C VAL A 140 5.52 9.15 -9.55
N LEU A 141 4.65 9.65 -8.69
CA LEU A 141 3.25 9.23 -8.53
C LEU A 141 2.32 10.44 -8.70
N THR A 142 1.02 10.18 -8.80
CA THR A 142 0.01 11.21 -9.11
C THR A 142 -0.09 12.26 -8.00
N CYS A 143 -0.05 11.85 -6.74
CA CYS A 143 -0.11 12.75 -5.61
C CYS A 143 1.31 13.14 -5.15
N PRO A 144 1.63 14.45 -4.99
CA PRO A 144 2.93 14.89 -4.47
C PRO A 144 3.29 14.28 -3.10
N SER A 145 2.30 13.93 -2.28
CA SER A 145 2.54 13.30 -0.98
C SER A 145 3.16 11.90 -1.08
N ASN A 146 3.09 11.26 -2.24
CA ASN A 146 3.58 9.91 -2.47
C ASN A 146 4.92 9.87 -3.24
N LEU A 147 5.54 11.03 -3.53
CA LEU A 147 6.85 11.06 -4.17
C LEU A 147 7.94 10.37 -3.32
N GLY A 148 9.07 10.07 -3.96
CA GLY A 148 10.21 9.41 -3.34
C GLY A 148 10.07 7.91 -3.45
N THR A 149 9.74 7.28 -2.33
CA THR A 149 9.54 5.82 -2.27
C THR A 149 8.09 5.41 -2.58
N GLY A 150 7.13 6.33 -2.42
CA GLY A 150 5.70 5.98 -2.36
C GLY A 150 5.34 4.96 -1.27
N LEU A 151 6.28 4.62 -0.39
CA LEU A 151 6.20 3.44 0.45
C LEU A 151 5.43 3.71 1.74
N ARG A 152 4.47 2.83 2.02
CA ARG A 152 3.80 2.74 3.31
C ARG A 152 3.99 1.36 3.90
N ALA A 153 5.00 1.22 4.76
CA ALA A 153 5.16 0.06 5.62
C ALA A 153 4.32 0.26 6.90
N GLY A 154 3.57 -0.75 7.30
CA GLY A 154 2.72 -0.64 8.48
C GLY A 154 2.25 -1.97 9.04
N VAL A 155 1.64 -1.89 10.22
CA VAL A 155 1.11 -3.03 10.97
C VAL A 155 -0.27 -2.70 11.51
N HIS A 156 -1.12 -3.71 11.60
CA HIS A 156 -2.26 -3.67 12.50
C HIS A 156 -1.81 -4.16 13.88
N VAL A 157 -1.75 -3.26 14.85
CA VAL A 157 -1.27 -3.54 16.21
C VAL A 157 -2.31 -3.15 17.26
N LYS A 158 -2.47 -4.01 18.26
CA LYS A 158 -3.41 -3.79 19.37
C LYS A 158 -2.69 -3.07 20.51
N LEU A 159 -3.13 -1.84 20.80
CA LEU A 159 -2.55 -0.93 21.80
C LEU A 159 -3.65 -0.32 22.72
N PRO A 160 -4.48 -1.13 23.40
CA PRO A 160 -5.62 -0.66 24.20
C PRO A 160 -5.25 0.26 25.37
N HIS A 161 -4.04 0.14 25.92
CA HIS A 161 -3.55 0.98 27.01
C HIS A 161 -2.84 2.23 26.46
N LEU A 162 -1.83 2.04 25.61
CA LEU A 162 -1.02 3.14 25.08
C LEU A 162 -1.86 4.12 24.27
N SER A 163 -2.89 3.64 23.54
CA SER A 163 -3.76 4.53 22.77
C SER A 163 -4.59 5.51 23.59
N LYS A 164 -4.78 5.24 24.89
CA LYS A 164 -5.46 6.13 25.84
C LYS A 164 -4.47 7.02 26.60
N HIS A 165 -3.18 6.74 26.49
CA HIS A 165 -2.14 7.50 27.16
C HIS A 165 -1.98 8.88 26.50
N GLU A 166 -1.91 9.95 27.29
CA GLU A 166 -1.84 11.34 26.81
C GLU A 166 -0.63 11.59 25.87
N LYS A 167 0.48 10.88 26.12
CA LYS A 167 1.74 10.99 25.35
C LYS A 167 1.73 10.22 24.02
N PHE A 168 0.69 9.47 23.68
CA PHE A 168 0.71 8.60 22.49
C PHE A 168 0.97 9.36 21.18
N GLY A 169 0.34 10.53 21.01
CA GLY A 169 0.56 11.37 19.83
C GLY A 169 2.01 11.86 19.72
N GLU A 170 2.60 12.28 20.84
CA GLU A 170 3.99 12.73 20.89
C GLU A 170 4.97 11.58 20.63
N ILE A 171 4.71 10.39 21.19
CA ILE A 171 5.52 9.18 20.94
C ILE A 171 5.53 8.86 19.43
N LEU A 172 4.35 8.83 18.78
CA LEU A 172 4.25 8.58 17.35
C LEU A 172 5.02 9.62 16.53
N LYS A 173 4.88 10.91 16.88
CA LYS A 173 5.57 12.01 16.21
C LYS A 173 7.09 11.87 16.29
N ARG A 174 7.64 11.57 17.48
CA ARG A 174 9.08 11.37 17.68
C ARG A 174 9.62 10.17 16.92
N LEU A 175 8.81 9.12 16.79
CA LEU A 175 9.13 7.93 16.00
C LEU A 175 8.91 8.09 14.51
N ARG A 176 8.40 9.24 14.05
CA ARG A 176 8.00 9.50 12.66
C ARG A 176 6.97 8.50 12.12
N LEU A 177 6.08 8.07 13.02
CA LEU A 177 4.97 7.17 12.72
C LEU A 177 3.65 7.93 12.70
N GLN A 178 2.69 7.38 11.95
CA GLN A 178 1.31 7.86 11.92
C GLN A 178 0.35 6.71 12.20
N LYS A 179 -0.81 7.05 12.77
CA LYS A 179 -1.89 6.11 13.05
C LYS A 179 -3.10 6.37 12.16
N ARG A 180 -3.78 5.30 11.73
CA ARG A 180 -5.11 5.30 11.12
C ARG A 180 -6.02 4.29 11.83
N GLY A 181 -7.33 4.37 11.60
CA GLY A 181 -8.25 3.33 12.06
C GLY A 181 -8.08 2.03 11.29
N THR A 182 -8.79 0.99 11.72
CA THR A 182 -8.62 -0.39 11.21
C THR A 182 -9.06 -0.57 9.75
N GLY A 183 -9.90 0.32 9.22
CA GLY A 183 -10.36 0.29 7.83
C GLY A 183 -9.60 1.26 6.91
N GLY A 184 -8.50 1.85 7.36
CA GLY A 184 -7.71 2.80 6.59
C GLY A 184 -7.97 4.27 6.94
N VAL A 185 -7.72 5.16 5.97
CA VAL A 185 -7.84 6.63 6.12
C VAL A 185 -9.26 6.97 6.59
N ASP A 186 -9.36 7.85 7.59
CA ASP A 186 -10.62 8.36 8.13
C ASP A 186 -11.56 7.35 8.80
N THR A 187 -11.08 6.14 9.11
CA THR A 187 -11.85 5.14 9.87
C THR A 187 -11.56 5.20 11.37
N ALA A 188 -12.53 4.79 12.20
CA ALA A 188 -12.33 4.67 13.64
C ALA A 188 -11.49 3.42 13.97
N ALA A 189 -10.71 3.48 15.05
CA ALA A 189 -10.03 2.32 15.61
C ALA A 189 -11.04 1.41 16.33
N VAL A 190 -11.07 0.13 16.00
CA VAL A 190 -11.94 -0.86 16.66
C VAL A 190 -11.13 -1.65 17.69
N GLY A 191 -11.61 -1.70 18.94
CA GLY A 191 -11.03 -2.58 19.97
C GLY A 191 -9.59 -2.27 20.38
N GLY A 192 -9.14 -1.03 20.18
CA GLY A 192 -7.75 -0.63 20.44
C GLY A 192 -6.75 -1.11 19.39
N VAL A 193 -7.21 -1.56 18.22
CA VAL A 193 -6.36 -1.92 17.08
C VAL A 193 -6.15 -0.69 16.20
N PHE A 194 -4.89 -0.43 15.84
CA PHE A 194 -4.49 0.71 15.01
C PHE A 194 -3.67 0.24 13.81
N ASP A 195 -3.86 0.90 12.68
CA ASP A 195 -2.94 0.85 11.54
C ASP A 195 -1.81 1.87 11.81
N ILE A 196 -0.64 1.36 12.19
CA ILE A 196 0.57 2.16 12.45
C ILE A 196 1.52 2.02 11.27
N SER A 197 1.97 3.13 10.71
CA SER A 197 2.86 3.15 9.53
C SER A 197 3.84 4.32 9.56
N ASN A 198 4.89 4.29 8.72
CA ASN A 198 5.79 5.42 8.54
C ASN A 198 5.01 6.66 8.06
N ALA A 199 5.41 7.85 8.52
CA ALA A 199 4.85 9.12 8.06
C ALA A 199 5.54 9.62 6.79
N ASP A 200 6.85 9.45 6.68
CA ASP A 200 7.67 9.95 5.57
C ASP A 200 7.57 9.09 4.30
N ARG A 201 7.88 9.70 3.16
CA ARG A 201 7.85 9.08 1.82
C ARG A 201 9.05 9.47 0.96
N LEU A 202 9.42 10.75 1.02
CA LEU A 202 10.53 11.35 0.29
C LEU A 202 11.68 11.72 1.24
N GLY A 203 12.92 11.62 0.75
CA GLY A 203 14.14 11.93 1.52
C GLY A 203 14.68 10.77 2.36
N PHE A 204 14.08 9.60 2.26
CA PHE A 204 14.50 8.35 2.91
C PHE A 204 14.38 7.21 1.90
N SER A 205 15.23 6.20 2.03
CA SER A 205 15.11 4.94 1.30
C SER A 205 14.00 4.05 1.87
N GLU A 206 13.53 3.10 1.06
CA GLU A 206 12.55 2.08 1.46
C GLU A 206 13.02 1.30 2.70
N VAL A 207 14.32 0.99 2.76
CA VAL A 207 14.93 0.25 3.87
C VAL A 207 14.89 1.07 5.16
N GLU A 208 15.25 2.35 5.10
CA GLU A 208 15.20 3.25 6.27
C GLU A 208 13.78 3.42 6.78
N LEU A 209 12.80 3.60 5.88
CA LEU A 209 11.39 3.72 6.24
C LEU A 209 10.87 2.46 6.93
N VAL A 210 11.19 1.27 6.42
CA VAL A 210 10.78 -0.01 7.04
C VAL A 210 11.47 -0.20 8.38
N GLN A 211 12.75 0.14 8.51
CA GLN A 211 13.47 0.02 9.78
C GLN A 211 12.87 0.95 10.84
N MET A 212 12.50 2.18 10.47
CA MET A 212 11.79 3.10 11.39
C MET A 212 10.48 2.50 11.90
N VAL A 213 9.71 1.81 11.05
CA VAL A 213 8.48 1.11 11.44
C VAL A 213 8.80 -0.05 12.38
N VAL A 214 9.78 -0.89 12.04
CA VAL A 214 10.16 -2.04 12.87
C VAL A 214 10.58 -1.58 14.27
N ASP A 215 11.47 -0.60 14.37
CA ASP A 215 11.96 -0.08 15.65
C ASP A 215 10.83 0.57 16.46
N GLY A 216 10.04 1.42 15.80
CA GLY A 216 8.97 2.14 16.46
C GLY A 216 7.87 1.19 16.95
N VAL A 217 7.44 0.21 16.15
CA VAL A 217 6.45 -0.78 16.57
C VAL A 217 6.96 -1.62 17.74
N ASN A 218 8.23 -2.03 17.74
CA ASN A 218 8.82 -2.75 18.86
C ASN A 218 8.77 -1.93 20.15
N LEU A 219 9.07 -0.64 20.08
CA LEU A 219 8.97 0.26 21.24
C LEU A 219 7.52 0.42 21.71
N LEU A 220 6.57 0.63 20.79
CA LEU A 220 5.15 0.75 21.12
C LEU A 220 4.63 -0.52 21.82
N VAL A 221 5.03 -1.70 21.36
CA VAL A 221 4.67 -2.98 22.00
C VAL A 221 5.30 -3.10 23.38
N ASN A 222 6.53 -2.63 23.57
CA ASN A 222 7.17 -2.62 24.90
C ASN A 222 6.44 -1.67 25.88
N MET A 223 6.10 -0.47 25.42
CA MET A 223 5.31 0.49 26.20
C MET A 223 3.93 -0.07 26.57
N GLU A 224 3.25 -0.73 25.63
CA GLU A 224 1.96 -1.37 25.87
C GLU A 224 2.05 -2.41 27.00
N LYS A 225 3.06 -3.29 26.97
CA LYS A 225 3.28 -4.31 28.00
C LYS A 225 3.55 -3.72 29.38
N ARG A 226 4.26 -2.58 29.44
CA ARG A 226 4.48 -1.88 30.72
C ARG A 226 3.18 -1.30 31.28
N LEU A 227 2.41 -0.63 30.44
CA LEU A 227 1.11 -0.08 30.86
C LEU A 227 0.13 -1.18 31.26
N GLU A 228 0.16 -2.34 30.59
CA GLU A 228 -0.62 -3.53 30.98
C GLU A 228 -0.22 -4.04 32.38
N SER A 229 1.06 -3.93 32.74
CA SER A 229 1.59 -4.30 34.06
C SER A 229 1.39 -3.22 35.14
N GLY A 230 0.86 -2.04 34.76
CA GLY A 230 0.67 -0.89 35.64
C GLY A 230 1.92 -0.01 35.82
N ASP A 231 2.98 -0.25 35.05
CA ASP A 231 4.23 0.51 35.11
C ASP A 231 4.19 1.78 34.26
N GLY A 232 4.99 2.78 34.65
CA GLY A 232 5.22 3.98 33.85
C GLY A 232 6.04 3.74 32.59
N ILE A 233 5.90 4.64 31.61
CA ILE A 233 6.60 4.59 30.31
C ILE A 233 7.49 5.81 30.05
N ASP A 234 7.68 6.69 31.03
CA ASP A 234 8.38 7.96 30.84
C ASP A 234 9.86 7.79 30.49
N ASP A 235 10.51 6.76 31.02
CA ASP A 235 11.88 6.37 30.68
C ASP A 235 12.02 5.73 29.28
N LEU A 236 10.90 5.32 28.68
CA LEU A 236 10.87 4.77 27.32
C LEU A 236 10.61 5.84 26.25
N MET A 237 10.42 7.10 26.65
CA MET A 237 10.16 8.17 25.70
C MET A 237 11.30 8.31 24.69
N PRO A 238 11.03 8.12 23.38
CA PRO A 238 12.08 8.18 22.37
C PRO A 238 12.58 9.62 22.20
N GLU A 239 13.82 9.76 21.73
CA GLU A 239 14.32 11.01 21.16
C GLU A 239 13.63 11.30 19.82
N GLN A 240 13.66 12.56 19.38
CA GLN A 240 13.12 12.93 18.08
C GLN A 240 14.03 12.39 16.97
N LYS A 241 13.46 11.54 16.10
CA LYS A 241 14.09 11.08 14.86
C LYS A 241 13.93 12.09 13.72
#